data_AF-B8CL34-F1
#
_entry.id   AF-B8CL34-F1
#
_cell.length_a   1.000
_cell.length_b   1.000
_cell.length_c   1.000
_cell.angle_alpha   90.00
_cell.angle_beta   90.00
_cell.angle_gamma   90.00
#
_symmetry.space_group_name_H-M   'P 1'
#
loop_
_entity.id
_entity.type
_entity.pdbx_description
1 polymer ?
#
loop_
_entity_poly.entity_id
_entity_poly.type
_entity_poly.pdbx_seq_one_letter_code
_entity_poly.pdbx_strand_id
1 'polypeptide(L)'
;MLAIIFSLYILLKPFYLWSSGLPQAADLFLLFGFIILPLYGVKNNLSSCFYDKKLKLILFFLLYAIFINLSMSLFEQDNRIALSAFFYIFNFLFVILLVLVVTQSKVTVSDVITLHLVIILMLFLMSFLYPESQMRRSLTFNNPNQLAAFVILICLACSYIVIRNFNNIMLLDKLKFIFSMLLGLYLVFITLSFGAFLAIPIILFYIAYRFYKKTFFILTVTSILVIPSLVTFFLLKNDSLTQRVIKKETAQHSFWEERGYDRIYNNYEYLIFGAGEGAVDRFDSYLVNEEHQSELHSVIGTLLFCYGIVGLFLIIFYFVLIRKDTDFLVILLALSPYLLTHNLLRQPCFFMLLVLPSIVKYILLDKKKGWF
;
A
#
# COMPACT_ATOMS: atom_id res chain seq x y z
N MET A 1 17.84 17.67 -3.58
CA MET A 1 18.00 17.14 -2.20
C MET A 1 16.76 16.37 -1.74
N LEU A 2 15.57 16.99 -1.62
CA LEU A 2 14.35 16.30 -1.17
C LEU A 2 14.00 15.05 -2.00
N ALA A 3 14.08 15.13 -3.33
CA ALA A 3 13.87 13.96 -4.20
C ALA A 3 14.87 12.82 -3.92
N ILE A 4 16.12 13.14 -3.61
CA ILE A 4 17.14 12.12 -3.29
C ILE A 4 16.80 11.46 -1.95
N ILE A 5 16.47 12.24 -0.93
CA ILE A 5 16.05 11.74 0.38
C ILE A 5 14.84 10.80 0.23
N PHE A 6 13.85 11.22 -0.56
CA PHE A 6 12.63 10.45 -0.78
C PHE A 6 12.88 9.17 -1.60
N SER A 7 13.73 9.23 -2.64
CA SER A 7 14.12 8.04 -3.40
C SER A 7 14.91 7.06 -2.54
N LEU A 8 15.83 7.54 -1.69
CA LEU A 8 16.56 6.72 -0.73
C LEU A 8 15.61 6.07 0.28
N TYR A 9 14.62 6.81 0.78
CA TYR A 9 13.58 6.25 1.64
C TYR A 9 12.88 5.06 0.98
N ILE A 10 12.33 5.24 -0.23
CA ILE A 10 11.61 4.15 -0.90
C ILE A 10 12.55 2.98 -1.21
N LEU A 11 13.78 3.26 -1.65
CA LEU A 11 14.79 2.24 -1.95
C LEU A 11 15.15 1.41 -0.71
N LEU A 12 15.27 2.04 0.45
CA LEU A 12 15.66 1.38 1.69
C LEU A 12 14.48 0.82 2.48
N LYS A 13 13.24 1.20 2.15
CA LYS A 13 12.06 0.74 2.90
C LYS A 13 11.91 -0.78 3.00
N PRO A 14 12.35 -1.60 2.03
CA PRO A 14 12.28 -3.05 2.18
C PRO A 14 13.19 -3.65 3.25
N PHE A 15 14.25 -2.94 3.66
CA PHE A 15 15.24 -3.47 4.60
C PHE A 15 14.76 -3.25 6.04
N TYR A 16 14.06 -4.24 6.60
CA TYR A 16 13.70 -4.16 8.02
C TYR A 16 14.89 -4.64 8.84
N LEU A 17 15.26 -3.82 9.81
CA LEU A 17 16.28 -4.15 10.80
C LEU A 17 15.66 -4.39 12.17
N TRP A 18 14.42 -3.93 12.37
CA TRP A 18 13.71 -4.00 13.64
C TRP A 18 12.34 -4.64 13.49
N SER A 19 11.74 -5.04 14.61
CA SER A 19 10.41 -5.63 14.67
C SER A 19 9.33 -4.70 14.11
N SER A 20 8.19 -5.30 13.74
CA SER A 20 7.05 -4.57 13.19
C SER A 20 6.49 -3.62 14.23
N GLY A 21 6.10 -2.43 13.81
CA GLY A 21 5.59 -1.38 14.71
C GLY A 21 6.67 -0.43 15.22
N LEU A 22 7.96 -0.70 14.98
CA LEU A 22 9.04 0.24 15.23
C LEU A 22 9.47 0.97 13.94
N PRO A 23 10.02 2.20 14.07
CA PRO A 23 10.66 2.89 12.95
C PRO A 23 11.76 2.02 12.32
N GLN A 24 11.74 1.89 11.00
CA GLN A 24 12.74 1.16 10.22
C GLN A 24 13.87 2.08 9.76
N ALA A 25 14.97 1.50 9.27
CA ALA A 25 16.17 2.26 8.90
C ALA A 25 15.87 3.31 7.84
N ALA A 26 14.98 2.97 6.90
CA ALA A 26 14.48 3.90 5.91
C ALA A 26 13.78 5.12 6.54
N ASP A 27 13.00 4.93 7.60
CA ASP A 27 12.19 5.99 8.21
C ASP A 27 13.06 7.12 8.80
N LEU A 28 14.32 6.83 9.15
CA LEU A 28 15.32 7.84 9.56
C LEU A 28 15.66 8.83 8.42
N PHE A 29 15.68 8.38 7.16
CA PHE A 29 15.90 9.28 6.02
C PHE A 29 14.73 10.26 5.85
N LEU A 30 13.50 9.81 6.07
CA LEU A 30 12.34 10.71 6.05
C LEU A 30 12.37 11.72 7.19
N LEU A 31 12.90 11.36 8.35
CA LEU A 31 13.05 12.29 9.46
C LEU A 31 13.94 13.49 9.08
N PHE A 32 15.04 13.26 8.35
CA PHE A 32 15.83 14.36 7.77
C PHE A 32 15.01 15.19 6.77
N GLY A 33 14.18 14.54 5.95
CA GLY A 33 13.23 15.21 5.07
C GLY A 33 12.27 16.14 5.82
N PHE A 34 11.75 15.71 6.98
CA PHE A 34 10.84 16.49 7.82
C PHE A 34 11.52 17.70 8.45
N ILE A 35 12.79 17.60 8.87
CA ILE A 35 13.57 18.73 9.41
C ILE A 35 13.75 19.82 8.33
N ILE A 36 13.95 19.41 7.07
CA ILE A 36 14.19 20.33 5.94
C ILE A 36 12.88 20.94 5.42
N LEU A 37 11.74 20.31 5.70
CA LEU A 37 10.44 20.66 5.15
C LEU A 37 9.99 22.10 5.46
N PRO A 38 10.12 22.65 6.69
CA PRO A 38 9.79 24.05 6.96
C PRO A 38 10.63 25.04 6.15
N LEU A 39 11.93 24.76 5.97
CA LEU A 39 12.85 25.62 5.23
C LEU A 39 12.48 25.72 3.74
N TYR A 40 12.11 24.60 3.13
CA TYR A 40 11.62 24.56 1.76
C TYR A 40 10.21 25.14 1.63
N GLY A 41 9.40 24.96 2.67
CA GLY A 41 8.00 25.32 2.68
C GLY A 41 7.74 26.82 2.59
N VAL A 42 8.50 27.60 3.36
CA VAL A 42 8.44 29.08 3.36
C VAL A 42 8.91 29.64 2.02
N LYS A 43 9.93 29.05 1.42
CA LYS A 43 10.53 29.56 0.17
C LYS A 43 9.66 29.36 -1.07
N ASN A 44 8.87 28.28 -1.12
CA ASN A 44 8.22 27.81 -2.36
C ASN A 44 6.70 27.98 -2.39
N ASN A 45 6.12 28.81 -1.52
CA ASN A 45 4.68 29.07 -1.43
C ASN A 45 3.84 27.77 -1.42
N LEU A 46 4.08 26.94 -0.40
CA LEU A 46 3.41 25.66 -0.11
C LEU A 46 1.91 25.67 -0.41
N SER A 47 1.21 26.77 -0.10
CA SER A 47 -0.24 26.90 -0.23
C SER A 47 -0.74 26.50 -1.62
N SER A 48 0.01 26.83 -2.68
CA SER A 48 -0.31 26.53 -4.08
C SER A 48 -0.37 25.03 -4.39
N CYS A 49 0.42 24.20 -3.70
CA CYS A 49 0.47 22.75 -3.91
C CYS A 49 -0.71 22.00 -3.28
N PHE A 50 -1.42 22.62 -2.31
CA PHE A 50 -2.48 21.98 -1.52
C PHE A 50 -3.90 22.40 -1.91
N TYR A 51 -4.11 22.98 -3.09
CA TYR A 51 -5.47 23.38 -3.53
C TYR A 51 -6.35 22.20 -3.94
N ASP A 52 -5.78 21.04 -4.28
CA ASP A 52 -6.55 19.89 -4.75
C ASP A 52 -7.48 19.31 -3.67
N LYS A 53 -8.78 19.23 -3.96
CA LYS A 53 -9.81 18.74 -3.03
C LYS A 53 -9.56 17.29 -2.58
N LYS A 54 -9.03 16.44 -3.47
CA LYS A 54 -8.75 15.02 -3.17
C LYS A 54 -7.63 14.92 -2.13
N LEU A 55 -6.56 15.69 -2.32
CA LEU A 55 -5.43 15.77 -1.39
C LEU A 55 -5.87 16.31 -0.02
N LYS A 56 -6.63 17.41 0.00
CA LYS A 56 -7.16 17.99 1.26
C LYS A 56 -7.96 16.97 2.05
N LEU A 57 -8.75 16.14 1.37
CA LEU A 57 -9.58 15.15 2.04
C LEU A 57 -8.76 14.01 2.67
N ILE A 58 -7.71 13.54 2.00
CA ILE A 58 -6.77 12.57 2.58
C ILE A 58 -6.03 13.18 3.77
N LEU A 59 -5.56 14.42 3.67
CA LEU A 59 -4.92 15.12 4.78
C LEU A 59 -5.88 15.33 5.96
N PHE A 60 -7.14 15.66 5.68
CA PHE A 60 -8.16 15.81 6.71
C PHE A 60 -8.48 14.48 7.40
N PHE A 61 -8.56 13.38 6.65
CA PHE A 61 -8.67 12.05 7.23
C PHE A 61 -7.49 11.70 8.15
N LEU A 62 -6.25 12.00 7.73
CA LEU A 62 -5.07 11.77 8.56
C LEU A 62 -5.12 12.60 9.85
N LEU A 63 -5.49 13.88 9.78
CA LEU A 63 -5.68 14.73 10.96
C LEU A 63 -6.79 14.22 11.87
N TYR A 64 -7.89 13.76 11.31
CA TYR A 64 -8.97 13.13 12.05
C TYR A 64 -8.51 11.87 12.78
N ALA A 65 -7.75 11.00 12.11
CA ALA A 65 -7.20 9.80 12.72
C ALA A 65 -6.21 10.10 13.86
N ILE A 66 -5.39 11.16 13.72
CA ILE A 66 -4.52 11.66 14.80
C ILE A 66 -5.38 12.13 15.98
N PHE A 67 -6.39 12.95 15.73
CA PHE A 67 -7.27 13.49 16.74
C PHE A 67 -7.99 12.39 17.54
N ILE A 68 -8.58 11.41 16.85
CA ILE A 68 -9.27 10.29 17.51
C ILE A 68 -8.31 9.46 18.36
N ASN A 69 -7.15 9.08 17.82
CA ASN A 69 -6.17 8.30 18.58
C ASN A 69 -5.63 9.04 19.81
N LEU A 70 -5.33 10.34 19.69
CA LEU A 70 -4.88 11.14 20.85
C LEU A 70 -6.00 11.32 21.88
N SER A 71 -7.23 11.59 21.44
CA SER A 71 -8.38 11.75 22.34
C SER A 71 -8.68 10.46 23.10
N MET A 72 -8.68 9.32 22.40
CA MET A 72 -8.88 8.01 23.03
C MET A 72 -7.72 7.60 23.91
N SER A 73 -6.47 7.93 23.56
CA SER A 73 -5.32 7.69 24.42
C SER A 73 -5.43 8.47 25.74
N LEU A 74 -5.93 9.71 25.71
CA LEU A 74 -6.17 10.49 26.93
C LEU A 74 -7.33 9.95 27.76
N PHE A 75 -8.40 9.50 27.10
CA PHE A 75 -9.58 8.95 27.76
C PHE A 75 -9.28 7.60 28.45
N GLU A 76 -8.63 6.69 27.74
CA GLU A 76 -8.26 5.35 28.21
C GLU A 76 -6.96 5.33 29.05
N GLN A 77 -6.22 6.45 29.08
CA GLN A 77 -4.91 6.57 29.72
C GLN A 77 -3.89 5.52 29.23
N ASP A 78 -3.98 5.14 27.94
CA ASP A 78 -3.16 4.10 27.34
C ASP A 78 -2.26 4.64 26.21
N ASN A 79 -0.94 4.52 26.42
CA ASN A 79 0.08 4.95 25.48
C ASN A 79 0.13 4.11 24.19
N ARG A 80 -0.40 2.87 24.20
CA ARG A 80 -0.49 2.03 22.99
C ARG A 80 -1.39 2.66 21.93
N ILE A 81 -2.40 3.43 22.34
CA ILE A 81 -3.28 4.17 21.43
C ILE A 81 -2.55 5.41 20.88
N ALA A 82 -1.76 6.10 21.71
CA ALA A 82 -0.93 7.22 21.24
C ALA A 82 0.09 6.78 20.18
N LEU A 83 0.64 5.57 20.27
CA LEU A 83 1.51 4.99 19.23
C LEU A 83 0.83 5.01 17.85
N SER A 84 -0.47 4.69 17.80
CA SER A 84 -1.28 4.77 16.58
C SER A 84 -1.27 6.18 16.00
N ALA A 85 -1.46 7.21 16.84
CA ALA A 85 -1.41 8.61 16.41
C ALA A 85 -0.07 8.96 15.74
N PHE A 86 1.06 8.46 16.27
CA PHE A 86 2.38 8.71 15.67
C PHE A 86 2.53 8.13 14.27
N PHE A 87 1.94 6.97 13.97
CA PHE A 87 1.90 6.45 12.59
C PHE A 87 1.15 7.40 11.65
N TYR A 88 0.03 7.98 12.11
CA TYR A 88 -0.74 8.93 11.30
C TYR A 88 -0.04 10.28 11.14
N ILE A 89 0.65 10.78 12.18
CA ILE A 89 1.52 11.96 12.07
C ILE A 89 2.61 11.72 11.04
N PHE A 90 3.27 10.55 11.09
CA PHE A 90 4.29 10.17 10.13
C PHE A 90 3.73 10.12 8.71
N ASN A 91 2.56 9.48 8.51
CA ASN A 91 1.89 9.40 7.21
C ASN A 91 1.48 10.78 6.68
N PHE A 92 1.02 11.69 7.55
CA PHE A 92 0.69 13.07 7.22
C PHE A 92 1.91 13.84 6.70
N LEU A 93 3.02 13.80 7.44
CA LEU A 93 4.27 14.45 7.05
C LEU A 93 4.84 13.82 5.76
N PHE A 94 4.75 12.50 5.63
CA PHE A 94 5.14 11.77 4.42
C PHE A 94 4.37 12.25 3.19
N VAL A 95 3.04 12.41 3.28
CA VAL A 95 2.22 12.93 2.18
C VAL A 95 2.63 14.34 1.79
N ILE A 96 2.86 15.23 2.76
CA ILE A 96 3.31 16.61 2.48
C ILE A 96 4.66 16.59 1.76
N LEU A 97 5.61 15.79 2.24
CA LEU A 97 6.92 15.65 1.62
C LEU A 97 6.83 15.09 0.20
N LEU A 98 6.01 14.06 -0.03
CA LEU A 98 5.76 13.49 -1.35
C LEU A 98 5.22 14.55 -2.32
N VAL A 99 4.21 15.32 -1.91
CA VAL A 99 3.63 16.40 -2.71
C VAL A 99 4.71 17.42 -3.09
N LEU A 100 5.54 17.83 -2.13
CA LEU A 100 6.65 18.75 -2.38
C LEU A 100 7.68 18.17 -3.35
N VAL A 101 8.07 16.91 -3.16
CA VAL A 101 9.03 16.22 -4.03
C VAL A 101 8.51 16.22 -5.46
N VAL A 102 7.26 15.81 -5.68
CA VAL A 102 6.69 15.68 -7.03
C VAL A 102 6.40 17.04 -7.68
N THR A 103 5.99 18.05 -6.91
CA THR A 103 5.66 19.38 -7.48
C THR A 103 6.88 20.26 -7.71
N GLN A 104 7.92 20.14 -6.86
CA GLN A 104 9.09 21.03 -6.89
C GLN A 104 10.30 20.38 -7.54
N SER A 105 10.38 19.06 -7.53
CA SER A 105 11.46 18.35 -8.21
C SER A 105 11.01 18.01 -9.63
N LYS A 106 11.90 18.16 -10.61
CA LYS A 106 11.64 17.84 -12.02
C LYS A 106 11.63 16.33 -12.26
N VAL A 107 10.86 15.57 -11.47
CA VAL A 107 10.75 14.11 -11.56
C VAL A 107 10.06 13.75 -12.87
N THR A 108 10.68 12.88 -13.66
CA THR A 108 10.08 12.40 -14.90
C THR A 108 9.42 11.03 -14.74
N VAL A 109 8.58 10.65 -15.69
CA VAL A 109 7.99 9.30 -15.71
C VAL A 109 9.06 8.21 -15.81
N SER A 110 10.15 8.43 -16.57
CA SER A 110 11.24 7.45 -16.66
C SER A 110 12.03 7.33 -15.36
N ASP A 111 12.19 8.42 -14.59
CA ASP A 111 12.81 8.36 -13.26
C ASP A 111 12.01 7.42 -12.34
N VAL A 112 10.68 7.54 -12.35
CA VAL A 112 9.79 6.70 -11.53
C VAL A 112 9.85 5.23 -11.97
N ILE A 113 9.78 4.97 -13.28
CA ILE A 113 9.88 3.60 -13.82
C ILE A 113 11.24 2.98 -13.50
N THR A 114 12.31 3.76 -13.61
CA THR A 114 13.67 3.30 -13.33
C THR A 114 13.84 3.01 -11.84
N LEU A 115 13.37 3.89 -10.94
CA LEU A 115 13.38 3.64 -9.49
C LEU A 115 12.57 2.39 -9.14
N HIS A 116 11.37 2.22 -9.74
CA HIS A 116 10.55 1.05 -9.54
C HIS A 116 11.27 -0.24 -9.98
N LEU A 117 11.88 -0.24 -11.17
CA LEU A 117 12.66 -1.37 -11.67
C LEU A 117 13.82 -1.70 -10.74
N VAL A 118 14.57 -0.70 -10.27
CA VAL A 118 15.71 -0.91 -9.35
C VAL A 118 15.25 -1.59 -8.06
N ILE A 119 14.16 -1.12 -7.44
CA ILE A 119 13.62 -1.69 -6.21
C ILE A 119 13.17 -3.14 -6.43
N ILE A 120 12.41 -3.40 -7.50
CA ILE A 120 11.91 -4.73 -7.78
C ILE A 120 13.03 -5.70 -8.15
N LEU A 121 14.00 -5.26 -8.94
CA LEU A 121 15.17 -6.06 -9.31
C LEU A 121 16.01 -6.39 -8.07
N MET A 122 16.23 -5.42 -7.18
CA MET A 122 16.91 -5.63 -5.92
C MET A 122 16.21 -6.71 -5.08
N LEU A 123 14.89 -6.60 -4.88
CA LEU A 123 14.11 -7.60 -4.15
C LEU A 123 14.14 -8.98 -4.82
N PHE A 124 14.06 -9.02 -6.14
CA PHE A 124 14.16 -10.25 -6.91
C PHE A 124 15.52 -10.93 -6.68
N LEU A 125 16.62 -10.19 -6.79
CA LEU A 125 17.96 -10.73 -6.52
C LEU A 125 18.09 -11.20 -5.06
N MET A 126 17.57 -10.42 -4.10
CA MET A 126 17.54 -10.81 -2.69
C MET A 126 16.77 -12.11 -2.46
N SER A 127 15.76 -12.41 -3.25
CA SER A 127 15.02 -13.67 -3.12
C SER A 127 15.87 -14.93 -3.39
N PHE A 128 16.99 -14.81 -4.09
CA PHE A 128 17.92 -15.93 -4.28
C PHE A 128 19.04 -15.94 -3.24
N LEU A 129 19.41 -14.76 -2.75
CA LEU A 129 20.58 -14.59 -1.86
C LEU A 129 20.22 -14.72 -0.39
N TYR A 130 18.99 -14.38 0.00
CA TYR A 130 18.56 -14.39 1.39
C TYR A 130 18.06 -15.79 1.80
N PRO A 131 18.78 -16.50 2.69
CA PRO A 131 18.39 -17.86 3.07
C PRO A 131 17.21 -17.81 4.04
N GLU A 132 16.05 -18.26 3.58
CA GLU A 132 14.88 -18.51 4.43
C GLU A 132 14.51 -20.00 4.39
N SER A 133 14.36 -20.60 5.57
CA SER A 133 13.87 -21.97 5.74
C SER A 133 12.36 -22.08 5.60
N GLN A 134 11.64 -20.95 5.70
CA GLN A 134 10.19 -20.92 5.56
C GLN A 134 9.79 -21.00 4.08
N MET A 135 8.75 -21.78 3.78
CA MET A 135 8.19 -21.86 2.42
C MET A 135 7.62 -20.52 1.94
N ARG A 136 7.11 -19.70 2.87
CA ARG A 136 6.63 -18.35 2.59
C ARG A 136 7.78 -17.39 2.78
N ARG A 137 8.15 -16.68 1.72
CA ARG A 137 9.29 -15.78 1.79
C ARG A 137 8.88 -14.38 2.24
N SER A 138 9.60 -13.87 3.21
CA SER A 138 9.51 -12.50 3.71
C SER A 138 10.70 -11.64 3.32
N LEU A 139 11.82 -12.27 2.93
CA LEU A 139 13.09 -11.61 2.69
C LEU A 139 13.49 -10.82 3.95
N THR A 140 13.79 -9.54 3.80
CA THR A 140 14.13 -8.65 4.90
C THR A 140 12.90 -8.09 5.63
N PHE A 141 11.67 -8.42 5.24
CA PHE A 141 10.48 -8.00 6.00
C PHE A 141 10.24 -8.94 7.20
N ASN A 142 9.49 -8.49 8.20
CA ASN A 142 9.14 -9.35 9.34
C ASN A 142 8.02 -10.35 9.03
N ASN A 143 7.27 -10.13 7.94
CA ASN A 143 6.16 -10.99 7.55
C ASN A 143 6.00 -11.03 6.02
N PRO A 144 5.73 -12.20 5.40
CA PRO A 144 5.50 -12.31 3.96
C PRO A 144 4.38 -11.39 3.43
N ASN A 145 3.35 -11.10 4.25
CA ASN A 145 2.30 -10.18 3.87
C ASN A 145 2.80 -8.74 3.73
N GLN A 146 3.82 -8.32 4.48
CA GLN A 146 4.40 -6.97 4.37
C GLN A 146 5.18 -6.81 3.06
N LEU A 147 5.95 -7.83 2.66
CA LEU A 147 6.58 -7.88 1.35
C LEU A 147 5.53 -7.79 0.25
N ALA A 148 4.45 -8.59 0.34
CA ALA A 148 3.36 -8.56 -0.61
C ALA A 148 2.70 -7.16 -0.70
N ALA A 149 2.37 -6.55 0.44
CA ALA A 149 1.82 -5.19 0.51
C ALA A 149 2.73 -4.17 -0.17
N PHE A 150 4.03 -4.19 0.16
CA PHE A 150 4.98 -3.25 -0.40
C PHE A 150 5.06 -3.38 -1.92
N VAL A 151 5.26 -4.62 -2.43
CA VAL A 151 5.38 -4.90 -3.87
C VAL A 151 4.11 -4.48 -4.62
N ILE A 152 2.91 -4.85 -4.13
CA ILE A 152 1.68 -4.45 -4.82
C ILE A 152 1.51 -2.94 -4.82
N LEU A 153 1.76 -2.25 -3.69
CA LEU A 153 1.58 -0.79 -3.60
C LEU A 153 2.50 -0.05 -4.58
N ILE A 154 3.77 -0.42 -4.67
CA ILE A 154 4.71 0.23 -5.61
C ILE A 154 4.40 -0.13 -7.06
N CYS A 155 4.00 -1.37 -7.36
CA CYS A 155 3.58 -1.78 -8.71
C CYS A 155 2.33 -1.03 -9.16
N LEU A 156 1.32 -0.92 -8.30
CA LEU A 156 0.08 -0.20 -8.56
C LEU A 156 0.32 1.31 -8.73
N ALA A 157 1.14 1.91 -7.88
CA ALA A 157 1.54 3.31 -7.99
C ALA A 157 2.22 3.61 -9.33
N CYS A 158 3.23 2.80 -9.69
CA CYS A 158 3.94 2.92 -10.97
C CYS A 158 2.99 2.71 -12.16
N SER A 159 2.11 1.71 -12.08
CA SER A 159 1.13 1.40 -13.12
C SER A 159 0.18 2.56 -13.40
N TYR A 160 -0.32 3.22 -12.35
CA TYR A 160 -1.18 4.39 -12.53
C TYR A 160 -0.45 5.51 -13.29
N ILE A 161 0.81 5.80 -12.92
CA ILE A 161 1.63 6.81 -13.60
C ILE A 161 1.87 6.44 -15.08
N VAL A 162 2.16 5.16 -15.35
CA VAL A 162 2.36 4.63 -16.71
C VAL A 162 1.08 4.72 -17.54
N ILE A 163 -0.08 4.32 -17.00
CA ILE A 163 -1.38 4.38 -17.71
C ILE A 163 -1.70 5.81 -18.11
N ARG A 164 -1.53 6.78 -17.20
CA ARG A 164 -1.82 8.19 -17.46
C ARG A 164 -0.93 8.80 -18.56
N ASN A 165 0.26 8.24 -18.77
CA ASN A 165 1.27 8.78 -19.68
C ASN A 165 1.61 7.81 -20.83
N PHE A 166 0.81 6.78 -21.05
CA PHE A 166 1.19 5.61 -21.85
C PHE A 166 1.60 5.92 -23.30
N ASN A 167 0.96 6.91 -23.92
CA ASN A 167 1.25 7.30 -25.30
C ASN A 167 2.52 8.17 -25.42
N ASN A 168 2.98 8.74 -24.31
CA ASN A 168 4.08 9.71 -24.28
C ASN A 168 5.39 9.13 -23.74
N ILE A 169 5.37 7.93 -23.15
CA ILE A 169 6.56 7.23 -22.66
C ILE A 169 7.29 6.50 -23.79
N MET A 170 8.63 6.44 -23.70
CA MET A 170 9.48 5.75 -24.67
C MET A 170 9.24 4.23 -24.62
N LEU A 171 9.50 3.54 -25.74
CA LEU A 171 9.38 2.07 -25.81
C LEU A 171 10.28 1.39 -24.77
N LEU A 172 11.50 1.88 -24.56
CA LEU A 172 12.41 1.36 -23.55
C LEU A 172 11.80 1.40 -22.14
N ASP A 173 11.12 2.50 -21.78
CA ASP A 173 10.48 2.61 -20.46
C ASP A 173 9.24 1.72 -20.34
N LYS A 174 8.50 1.49 -21.43
CA LYS A 174 7.44 0.47 -21.47
C LYS A 174 8.00 -0.92 -21.20
N LEU A 175 9.14 -1.26 -21.81
CA LEU A 175 9.80 -2.55 -21.60
C LEU A 175 10.32 -2.70 -20.16
N LYS A 176 10.99 -1.67 -19.61
CA LYS A 176 11.40 -1.64 -18.20
C LYS A 176 10.21 -1.86 -17.26
N PHE A 177 9.11 -1.15 -17.51
CA PHE A 177 7.88 -1.28 -16.72
C PHE A 177 7.33 -2.71 -16.78
N ILE A 178 7.12 -3.28 -17.97
CA ILE A 178 6.61 -4.65 -18.11
C ILE A 178 7.54 -5.65 -17.42
N PHE A 179 8.85 -5.55 -17.64
CA PHE A 179 9.83 -6.41 -16.98
C PHE A 179 9.76 -6.31 -15.46
N SER A 180 9.69 -5.10 -14.90
CA SER A 180 9.52 -4.90 -13.45
C SER A 180 8.19 -5.46 -12.92
N MET A 181 7.09 -5.39 -13.68
CA MET A 181 5.81 -5.97 -13.26
C MET A 181 5.86 -7.50 -13.22
N LEU A 182 6.55 -8.15 -14.15
CA LEU A 182 6.74 -9.61 -14.15
C LEU A 182 7.57 -10.08 -12.96
N LEU A 183 8.64 -9.36 -12.62
CA LEU A 183 9.43 -9.61 -11.41
C LEU A 183 8.61 -9.37 -10.14
N GLY A 184 7.80 -8.31 -10.11
CA GLY A 184 6.87 -8.02 -9.01
C GLY A 184 5.83 -9.14 -8.82
N LEU A 185 5.32 -9.70 -9.92
CA LEU A 185 4.41 -10.84 -9.88
C LEU A 185 5.07 -12.06 -9.22
N TYR A 186 6.30 -12.39 -9.62
CA TYR A 186 7.08 -13.45 -8.98
C TYR A 186 7.25 -13.20 -7.47
N LEU A 187 7.60 -11.97 -7.08
CA LEU A 187 7.78 -11.61 -5.66
C LEU A 187 6.49 -11.77 -4.85
N VAL A 188 5.34 -11.40 -5.41
CA VAL A 188 4.04 -11.63 -4.75
C VAL A 188 3.76 -13.13 -4.60
N PHE A 189 4.08 -13.94 -5.61
CA PHE A 189 3.86 -15.40 -5.55
C PHE A 189 4.63 -16.08 -4.42
N ILE A 190 5.92 -15.75 -4.24
CA ILE A 190 6.74 -16.38 -3.18
C ILE A 190 6.26 -16.04 -1.75
N THR A 191 5.43 -15.00 -1.58
CA THR A 191 4.82 -14.66 -0.28
C THR A 191 3.62 -15.54 0.10
N LEU A 192 3.01 -16.20 -0.89
CA LEU A 192 1.73 -16.94 -0.77
C LEU A 192 0.61 -16.12 -0.11
N SER A 193 0.54 -14.82 -0.40
CA SER A 193 -0.53 -13.93 0.08
C SER A 193 -1.74 -13.94 -0.87
N PHE A 194 -2.81 -14.64 -0.48
CA PHE A 194 -4.06 -14.75 -1.24
C PHE A 194 -4.77 -13.41 -1.52
N GLY A 195 -4.52 -12.36 -0.74
CA GLY A 195 -5.09 -11.03 -1.03
C GLY A 195 -4.35 -10.29 -2.14
N ALA A 196 -3.08 -10.63 -2.37
CA ALA A 196 -2.19 -9.86 -3.25
C ALA A 196 -2.05 -10.46 -4.66
N PHE A 197 -2.26 -11.77 -4.83
CA PHE A 197 -1.88 -12.49 -6.06
C PHE A 197 -2.56 -11.99 -7.34
N LEU A 198 -3.79 -11.47 -7.25
CA LEU A 198 -4.53 -10.97 -8.42
C LEU A 198 -4.24 -9.51 -8.77
N ALA A 199 -3.61 -8.73 -7.88
CA ALA A 199 -3.46 -7.30 -8.07
C ALA A 199 -2.67 -6.97 -9.35
N ILE A 200 -1.49 -7.57 -9.52
CA ILE A 200 -0.62 -7.34 -10.69
C ILE A 200 -1.23 -7.89 -11.99
N PRO A 201 -1.76 -9.14 -12.03
CA PRO A 201 -2.42 -9.66 -13.23
C PRO A 201 -3.60 -8.81 -13.71
N ILE A 202 -4.46 -8.34 -12.80
CA ILE A 202 -5.61 -7.48 -13.15
C ILE A 202 -5.13 -6.20 -13.84
N ILE A 203 -4.04 -5.60 -13.36
CA ILE A 203 -3.50 -4.36 -13.94
C ILE A 203 -2.80 -4.58 -15.28
N LEU A 204 -2.01 -5.65 -15.41
CA LEU A 204 -1.42 -6.00 -16.70
C LEU A 204 -2.49 -6.27 -17.75
N PHE A 205 -3.56 -6.98 -17.36
CA PHE A 205 -4.74 -7.19 -18.20
C PHE A 205 -5.40 -5.86 -18.59
N TYR A 206 -5.61 -4.96 -17.63
CA TYR A 206 -6.22 -3.66 -17.88
C TYR A 206 -5.41 -2.81 -18.88
N ILE A 207 -4.08 -2.76 -18.71
CA ILE A 207 -3.18 -2.04 -19.62
C ILE A 207 -3.24 -2.64 -21.03
N ALA A 208 -3.20 -3.98 -21.13
CA ALA A 208 -3.31 -4.68 -22.40
C ALA A 208 -4.66 -4.40 -23.10
N TYR A 209 -5.77 -4.49 -22.36
CA TYR A 209 -7.11 -4.18 -22.87
C TYR A 209 -7.19 -2.73 -23.37
N ARG A 210 -6.72 -1.77 -22.56
CA ARG A 210 -6.87 -0.34 -22.83
C ARG A 210 -6.05 0.13 -24.02
N PHE A 211 -4.82 -0.37 -24.18
CA PHE A 211 -3.88 0.16 -25.18
C PHE A 211 -3.60 -0.79 -26.35
N TYR A 212 -3.80 -2.10 -26.18
CA TYR A 212 -3.36 -3.09 -27.16
C TYR A 212 -4.46 -3.94 -27.78
N LYS A 213 -5.74 -3.79 -27.36
CA LYS A 213 -7.03 -4.31 -27.90
C LYS A 213 -7.07 -5.73 -28.54
N LYS A 214 -6.15 -6.10 -29.44
CA LYS A 214 -5.97 -7.43 -30.08
C LYS A 214 -5.04 -8.39 -29.33
N THR A 215 -4.06 -7.91 -28.55
CA THR A 215 -3.21 -8.76 -27.65
C THR A 215 -3.98 -9.28 -26.43
N PHE A 216 -5.25 -8.84 -26.31
CA PHE A 216 -6.25 -9.19 -25.31
C PHE A 216 -6.44 -10.69 -25.12
N PHE A 217 -6.37 -11.51 -26.16
CA PHE A 217 -6.63 -12.94 -26.02
C PHE A 217 -5.43 -13.69 -25.43
N ILE A 218 -4.21 -13.38 -25.90
CA ILE A 218 -3.00 -14.15 -25.56
C ILE A 218 -2.53 -13.88 -24.13
N LEU A 219 -2.54 -12.63 -23.67
CA LEU A 219 -2.14 -12.29 -22.30
C LEU A 219 -3.15 -12.78 -21.26
N THR A 220 -4.43 -12.79 -21.58
CA THR A 220 -5.51 -13.29 -20.71
C THR A 220 -5.46 -14.81 -20.61
N VAL A 221 -5.25 -15.50 -21.74
CA VAL A 221 -5.08 -16.96 -21.76
C VAL A 221 -3.78 -17.39 -21.07
N THR A 222 -2.66 -16.69 -21.28
CA THR A 222 -1.39 -17.03 -20.60
C THR A 222 -1.45 -16.73 -19.11
N SER A 223 -2.01 -15.60 -18.67
CA SER A 223 -2.18 -15.32 -17.25
C SER A 223 -3.17 -16.28 -16.56
N ILE A 224 -4.28 -16.62 -17.20
CA ILE A 224 -5.27 -17.58 -16.67
C ILE A 224 -4.78 -19.04 -16.73
N LEU A 225 -3.83 -19.42 -17.60
CA LEU A 225 -3.30 -20.79 -17.65
C LEU A 225 -2.02 -20.96 -16.84
N VAL A 226 -1.12 -19.96 -16.86
CA VAL A 226 0.17 -20.01 -16.15
C VAL A 226 -0.04 -19.82 -14.65
N ILE A 227 -1.02 -19.02 -14.21
CA ILE A 227 -1.27 -18.80 -12.79
C ILE A 227 -1.81 -20.08 -12.10
N PRO A 228 -2.86 -20.76 -12.61
CA PRO A 228 -3.34 -22.01 -12.04
C PRO A 228 -2.35 -23.15 -12.21
N SER A 229 -1.57 -23.21 -13.30
CA SER A 229 -0.54 -24.26 -13.48
C SER A 229 0.67 -24.08 -12.56
N LEU A 230 1.10 -22.84 -12.29
CA LEU A 230 2.09 -22.55 -11.25
C LEU A 230 1.51 -22.82 -9.87
N VAL A 231 0.27 -22.42 -9.60
CA VAL A 231 -0.42 -22.71 -8.34
C VAL A 231 -0.58 -24.22 -8.14
N THR A 232 -0.97 -25.01 -9.15
CA THR A 232 -1.02 -26.48 -9.06
C THR A 232 0.38 -27.09 -8.95
N PHE A 233 1.39 -26.58 -9.63
CA PHE A 233 2.77 -27.03 -9.46
C PHE A 233 3.29 -26.81 -8.03
N PHE A 234 2.96 -25.67 -7.41
CA PHE A 234 3.28 -25.41 -6.01
C PHE A 234 2.40 -26.21 -5.04
N LEU A 235 1.11 -26.40 -5.34
CA LEU A 235 0.17 -27.21 -4.53
C LEU A 235 0.56 -28.70 -4.52
N LEU A 236 0.96 -29.25 -5.68
CA LEU A 236 1.33 -30.65 -5.83
C LEU A 236 2.69 -30.97 -5.20
N LYS A 237 3.52 -29.94 -4.94
CA LYS A 237 4.86 -30.09 -4.35
C LYS A 237 4.94 -29.70 -2.88
N ASN A 238 3.96 -28.97 -2.35
CA ASN A 238 3.96 -28.49 -0.97
C ASN A 238 2.64 -28.81 -0.25
N ASP A 239 2.73 -29.62 0.80
CA ASP A 239 1.64 -29.89 1.75
C ASP A 239 1.14 -28.62 2.49
N SER A 240 1.85 -27.49 2.41
CA SER A 240 1.56 -26.30 3.21
C SER A 240 0.31 -25.53 2.79
N LEU A 241 -0.03 -25.50 1.49
CA LEU A 241 -1.26 -24.86 1.02
C LEU A 241 -2.48 -25.73 1.34
N THR A 242 -2.36 -27.04 1.15
CA THR A 242 -3.35 -28.05 1.56
C THR A 242 -3.58 -27.98 3.07
N GLN A 243 -2.52 -27.95 3.88
CA GLN A 243 -2.62 -27.75 5.33
C GLN A 243 -3.26 -26.40 5.69
N ARG A 244 -3.11 -25.35 4.88
CA ARG A 244 -3.73 -24.04 5.14
C ARG A 244 -5.21 -23.99 4.76
N VAL A 245 -5.61 -24.72 3.71
CA VAL A 245 -7.03 -24.93 3.37
C VAL A 245 -7.68 -25.78 4.45
N ILE A 246 -7.06 -26.92 4.80
CA ILE A 246 -7.53 -27.82 5.86
C ILE A 246 -7.61 -27.07 7.20
N LYS A 247 -6.58 -26.31 7.60
CA LYS A 247 -6.60 -25.53 8.85
C LYS A 247 -7.70 -24.46 8.89
N LYS A 248 -8.09 -23.91 7.73
CA LYS A 248 -9.22 -22.98 7.63
C LYS A 248 -10.57 -23.69 7.67
N GLU A 249 -10.66 -24.88 7.12
CA GLU A 249 -11.88 -25.71 7.15
C GLU A 249 -12.11 -26.34 8.54
N THR A 250 -11.04 -26.62 9.29
CA THR A 250 -11.11 -27.18 10.65
C THR A 250 -11.13 -26.12 11.76
N ALA A 251 -11.03 -24.83 11.42
CA ALA A 251 -11.13 -23.75 12.40
C ALA A 251 -12.53 -23.71 13.00
N GLN A 252 -12.63 -23.74 14.34
CA GLN A 252 -13.91 -23.63 15.06
C GLN A 252 -14.52 -22.23 15.01
N HIS A 253 -13.72 -21.22 14.65
CA HIS A 253 -14.12 -19.81 14.61
C HIS A 253 -14.46 -19.35 13.21
N SER A 254 -15.38 -18.39 13.10
CA SER A 254 -15.73 -17.83 11.80
C SER A 254 -14.58 -16.98 11.24
N PHE A 255 -14.45 -16.94 9.91
CA PHE A 255 -13.48 -16.09 9.19
C PHE A 255 -13.54 -14.59 9.59
N TRP A 256 -14.68 -14.15 10.12
CA TRP A 256 -14.93 -12.79 10.56
C TRP A 256 -14.38 -12.54 11.97
N GLU A 257 -14.59 -13.49 12.88
CA GLU A 257 -14.03 -13.46 14.24
C GLU A 257 -12.50 -13.43 14.19
N GLU A 258 -11.87 -14.27 13.37
CA GLU A 258 -10.39 -14.32 13.23
C GLU A 258 -9.77 -12.95 12.87
N ARG A 259 -10.55 -12.03 12.31
CA ARG A 259 -10.11 -10.68 11.94
C ARG A 259 -10.56 -9.57 12.87
N GLY A 260 -11.25 -9.91 13.95
CA GLY A 260 -11.71 -8.97 14.97
C GLY A 260 -13.00 -8.21 14.61
N TYR A 261 -13.77 -8.67 13.62
CA TYR A 261 -15.02 -8.00 13.22
C TYR A 261 -16.11 -8.08 14.29
N ASP A 262 -16.04 -9.06 15.18
CA ASP A 262 -16.90 -9.21 16.35
C ASP A 262 -16.86 -7.99 17.28
N ARG A 263 -15.71 -7.31 17.40
CA ARG A 263 -15.59 -6.08 18.21
C ARG A 263 -16.54 -4.98 17.76
N ILE A 264 -16.84 -4.92 16.46
CA ILE A 264 -17.77 -3.93 15.89
C ILE A 264 -19.18 -4.16 16.41
N TYR A 265 -19.58 -5.43 16.52
CA TYR A 265 -20.89 -5.80 17.02
C TYR A 265 -20.98 -5.61 18.54
N ASN A 266 -19.93 -6.02 19.27
CA ASN A 266 -19.89 -5.99 20.73
C ASN A 266 -19.76 -4.57 21.30
N ASN A 267 -19.15 -3.63 20.56
CA ASN A 267 -18.85 -2.28 21.03
C ASN A 267 -19.34 -1.21 20.02
N TYR A 268 -20.64 -1.26 19.71
CA TYR A 268 -21.26 -0.42 18.67
C TYR A 268 -21.26 1.08 19.01
N GLU A 269 -21.09 1.45 20.28
CA GLU A 269 -21.01 2.83 20.75
C GLU A 269 -19.86 3.62 20.11
N TYR A 270 -18.78 2.93 19.72
CA TYR A 270 -17.65 3.55 19.03
C TYR A 270 -17.91 3.83 17.55
N LEU A 271 -19.03 3.40 16.96
CA LEU A 271 -19.29 3.57 15.52
C LEU A 271 -19.48 5.02 15.09
N ILE A 272 -19.81 5.95 15.99
CA ILE A 272 -20.04 7.35 15.61
C ILE A 272 -18.70 8.06 15.35
N PHE A 273 -17.86 8.14 16.38
CA PHE A 273 -16.59 8.88 16.34
C PHE A 273 -15.37 7.98 16.14
N GLY A 274 -15.48 6.69 16.42
CA GLY A 274 -14.40 5.73 16.29
C GLY A 274 -13.71 5.42 17.62
N ALA A 275 -13.27 4.18 17.76
CA ALA A 275 -12.66 3.65 18.98
C ALA A 275 -11.18 4.02 19.13
N GLY A 276 -10.54 4.58 18.10
CA GLY A 276 -9.07 4.62 18.01
C GLY A 276 -8.46 3.24 17.74
N GLU A 277 -7.19 3.22 17.34
CA GLU A 277 -6.41 2.02 17.09
C GLU A 277 -5.46 1.70 18.25
N GLY A 278 -5.19 0.41 18.49
CA GLY A 278 -4.32 -0.07 19.57
C GLY A 278 -5.09 -0.39 20.85
N ALA A 279 -4.39 -0.91 21.87
CA ALA A 279 -4.95 -1.39 23.15
C ALA A 279 -6.23 -2.21 22.98
N VAL A 280 -6.11 -3.30 22.20
CA VAL A 280 -7.23 -4.15 21.75
C VAL A 280 -7.88 -4.95 22.86
N ASP A 281 -7.21 -5.06 24.00
CA ASP A 281 -7.64 -5.70 25.25
C ASP A 281 -8.79 -4.97 25.94
N ARG A 282 -9.07 -3.71 25.57
CA ARG A 282 -10.24 -2.97 26.10
C ARG A 282 -11.58 -3.36 25.47
N PHE A 283 -11.57 -4.19 24.43
CA PHE A 283 -12.77 -4.55 23.69
C PHE A 283 -13.16 -6.00 23.89
N ASP A 284 -14.43 -6.23 24.17
CA ASP A 284 -14.99 -7.58 24.23
C ASP A 284 -14.90 -8.25 22.86
N SER A 285 -14.19 -9.39 22.81
CA SER A 285 -14.01 -10.19 21.61
C SER A 285 -14.14 -11.67 21.93
N TYR A 286 -14.74 -12.44 21.02
CA TYR A 286 -14.92 -13.88 21.17
C TYR A 286 -13.60 -14.66 21.09
N LEU A 287 -12.49 -14.02 20.70
CA LEU A 287 -11.17 -14.64 20.54
C LEU A 287 -10.13 -14.23 21.60
N VAL A 288 -10.55 -13.70 22.76
CA VAL A 288 -9.60 -13.37 23.85
C VAL A 288 -9.07 -14.64 24.51
N ASN A 289 -8.20 -15.35 23.81
CA ASN A 289 -7.19 -16.24 24.38
C ASN A 289 -5.84 -15.54 24.27
N GLU A 290 -4.91 -15.85 25.17
CA GLU A 290 -3.57 -15.22 25.28
C GLU A 290 -2.78 -15.17 23.95
N GLU A 291 -3.13 -16.01 22.98
CA GLU A 291 -2.46 -16.11 21.67
C GLU A 291 -3.07 -15.22 20.56
N HIS A 292 -4.30 -14.70 20.70
CA HIS A 292 -5.05 -14.05 19.61
C HIS A 292 -5.56 -12.63 19.97
N GLN A 293 -4.67 -11.79 20.50
CA GLN A 293 -4.89 -10.34 20.63
C GLN A 293 -4.74 -9.62 19.27
N SER A 294 -5.37 -10.14 18.22
CA SER A 294 -5.24 -9.64 16.86
C SER A 294 -5.90 -8.26 16.73
N GLU A 295 -5.18 -7.24 16.26
CA GLU A 295 -5.76 -5.97 15.82
C GLU A 295 -6.86 -6.17 14.76
N LEU A 296 -7.65 -5.15 14.44
CA LEU A 296 -8.53 -5.24 13.26
C LEU A 296 -7.66 -5.41 12.01
N HIS A 297 -7.80 -6.57 11.37
CA HIS A 297 -6.89 -6.96 10.29
C HIS A 297 -7.31 -6.41 8.93
N SER A 298 -8.31 -5.54 8.81
CA SER A 298 -8.76 -5.01 7.52
C SER A 298 -8.83 -3.49 7.52
N VAL A 299 -8.56 -2.87 6.37
CA VAL A 299 -8.73 -1.41 6.23
C VAL A 299 -10.18 -1.02 6.44
N ILE A 300 -11.13 -1.77 5.89
CA ILE A 300 -12.56 -1.42 5.98
C ILE A 300 -13.06 -1.54 7.43
N GLY A 301 -12.72 -2.63 8.12
CA GLY A 301 -13.09 -2.83 9.51
C GLY A 301 -12.46 -1.76 10.41
N THR A 302 -11.19 -1.43 10.19
CA THR A 302 -10.49 -0.38 10.94
C THR A 302 -11.09 1.00 10.68
N LEU A 303 -11.42 1.33 9.42
CA LEU A 303 -12.10 2.60 9.10
C LEU A 303 -13.43 2.74 9.83
N LEU A 304 -14.26 1.69 9.80
CA LEU A 304 -15.57 1.72 10.42
C LEU A 304 -15.48 1.76 11.95
N PHE A 305 -14.65 0.91 12.56
CA PHE A 305 -14.59 0.76 14.01
C PHE A 305 -13.71 1.80 14.69
N CYS A 306 -12.47 1.96 14.21
CA CYS A 306 -11.49 2.84 14.86
C CYS A 306 -11.70 4.31 14.52
N TYR A 307 -12.34 4.62 13.39
CA TYR A 307 -12.58 6.00 12.92
C TYR A 307 -14.06 6.36 12.74
N GLY A 308 -14.96 5.42 13.00
CA GLY A 308 -16.39 5.66 12.97
C GLY A 308 -16.94 6.05 11.60
N ILE A 309 -18.21 6.41 11.60
CA ILE A 309 -18.95 6.89 10.43
C ILE A 309 -18.32 8.17 9.88
N VAL A 310 -17.75 9.02 10.73
CA VAL A 310 -17.07 10.25 10.29
C VAL A 310 -15.84 9.91 9.43
N GLY A 311 -14.94 9.04 9.91
CA GLY A 311 -13.78 8.60 9.15
C GLY A 311 -14.17 7.89 7.85
N LEU A 312 -15.18 7.01 7.93
CA LEU A 312 -15.73 6.32 6.77
C LEU A 312 -16.30 7.32 5.73
N PHE A 313 -17.04 8.34 6.18
CA PHE A 313 -17.62 9.36 5.31
C PHE A 313 -16.55 10.14 4.54
N LEU A 314 -15.42 10.48 5.18
CA LEU A 314 -14.30 11.14 4.50
C LEU A 314 -13.73 10.28 3.38
N ILE A 315 -13.59 8.98 3.61
CA ILE A 315 -13.11 8.03 2.59
C ILE A 315 -14.14 7.84 1.48
N ILE A 316 -15.44 7.71 1.80
CA ILE A 316 -16.51 7.64 0.81
C ILE A 316 -16.53 8.91 -0.06
N PHE A 317 -16.42 10.07 0.57
CA PHE A 317 -16.37 11.34 -0.16
C PHE A 317 -15.13 11.41 -1.06
N TYR A 318 -14.01 10.82 -0.64
CA TYR A 318 -12.82 10.69 -1.49
C TYR A 318 -13.12 9.86 -2.74
N PHE A 319 -13.79 8.70 -2.58
CA PHE A 319 -14.26 7.89 -3.70
C PHE A 319 -15.19 8.67 -4.66
N VAL A 320 -16.07 9.52 -4.12
CA VAL A 320 -16.93 10.40 -4.96
C VAL A 320 -16.09 11.39 -5.78
N LEU A 321 -15.01 11.95 -5.23
CA LEU A 321 -14.13 12.88 -5.95
C LEU A 321 -13.31 12.19 -7.06
N ILE A 322 -12.99 10.90 -6.90
CA ILE A 322 -12.23 10.13 -7.90
C ILE A 322 -13.12 9.31 -8.85
N ARG A 323 -14.46 9.34 -8.71
CA ARG A 323 -15.39 8.49 -9.47
C ARG A 323 -15.25 8.54 -11.00
N LYS A 324 -14.70 9.64 -11.54
CA LYS A 324 -14.48 9.83 -12.98
C LYS A 324 -13.11 9.33 -13.44
N ASP A 325 -12.20 9.03 -12.52
CA ASP A 325 -10.88 8.49 -12.80
C ASP A 325 -10.94 6.97 -12.88
N THR A 326 -11.43 6.46 -14.01
CA THR A 326 -11.61 5.01 -14.23
C THR A 326 -10.30 4.25 -14.08
N ASP A 327 -9.19 4.85 -14.52
CA ASP A 327 -7.86 4.22 -14.44
C ASP A 327 -7.49 3.98 -12.97
N PHE A 328 -7.72 4.97 -12.10
CA PHE A 328 -7.46 4.84 -10.67
C PHE A 328 -8.45 3.90 -9.97
N LEU A 329 -9.71 3.89 -10.36
CA LEU A 329 -10.70 2.95 -9.80
C LEU A 329 -10.33 1.49 -10.08
N VAL A 330 -9.78 1.17 -11.25
CA VAL A 330 -9.28 -0.19 -11.54
C VAL A 330 -8.08 -0.53 -10.65
N ILE A 331 -7.20 0.44 -10.38
CA ILE A 331 -6.07 0.27 -9.45
C ILE A 331 -6.57 -0.07 -8.04
N LEU A 332 -7.59 0.65 -7.54
CA LEU A 332 -8.19 0.36 -6.24
C LEU A 332 -8.94 -0.97 -6.21
N LEU A 333 -9.63 -1.33 -7.30
CA LEU A 333 -10.29 -2.63 -7.44
C LEU A 333 -9.28 -3.77 -7.36
N ALA A 334 -8.14 -3.66 -8.06
CA ALA A 334 -7.07 -4.64 -8.01
C ALA A 334 -6.47 -4.79 -6.60
N LEU A 335 -6.43 -3.71 -5.81
CA LEU A 335 -5.95 -3.72 -4.42
C LEU A 335 -7.00 -4.24 -3.41
N SER A 336 -8.29 -4.16 -3.74
CA SER A 336 -9.40 -4.40 -2.81
C SER A 336 -9.39 -5.76 -2.10
N PRO A 337 -9.01 -6.91 -2.71
CA PRO A 337 -8.95 -8.18 -1.99
C PRO A 337 -7.93 -8.16 -0.84
N TYR A 338 -6.85 -7.39 -1.02
CA TYR A 338 -5.85 -7.18 0.02
C TYR A 338 -6.39 -6.30 1.16
N LEU A 339 -7.08 -5.20 0.83
CA LEU A 339 -7.67 -4.27 1.83
C LEU A 339 -8.73 -4.91 2.74
N LEU A 340 -9.44 -5.92 2.22
CA LEU A 340 -10.42 -6.69 2.98
C LEU A 340 -9.79 -7.59 4.05
N THR A 341 -8.51 -7.92 3.89
CA THR A 341 -7.84 -8.94 4.69
C THR A 341 -6.62 -8.45 5.45
N HIS A 342 -6.14 -7.25 5.12
CA HIS A 342 -4.97 -6.61 5.73
C HIS A 342 -5.25 -5.12 5.99
N ASN A 343 -4.75 -4.60 7.12
CA ASN A 343 -4.81 -3.18 7.44
C ASN A 343 -3.56 -2.46 6.90
N LEU A 344 -3.77 -1.55 5.95
CA LEU A 344 -2.74 -0.72 5.32
C LEU A 344 -2.74 0.73 5.82
N LEU A 345 -3.63 1.11 6.73
CA LEU A 345 -3.80 2.51 7.16
C LEU A 345 -2.60 3.07 7.93
N ARG A 346 -1.71 2.22 8.45
CA ARG A 346 -0.44 2.64 9.06
C ARG A 346 0.71 2.75 8.04
N GLN A 347 0.51 2.34 6.79
CA GLN A 347 1.59 2.27 5.80
C GLN A 347 1.69 3.53 4.94
N PRO A 348 2.85 4.21 4.87
CA PRO A 348 3.03 5.43 4.07
C PRO A 348 2.76 5.21 2.57
N CYS A 349 3.19 4.07 2.02
CA CYS A 349 3.00 3.73 0.61
C CYS A 349 1.52 3.59 0.23
N PHE A 350 0.63 3.30 1.19
CA PHE A 350 -0.81 3.29 0.95
C PHE A 350 -1.33 4.71 0.70
N PHE A 351 -0.92 5.69 1.51
CA PHE A 351 -1.28 7.09 1.28
C PHE A 351 -0.60 7.67 0.05
N MET A 352 0.62 7.24 -0.29
CA MET A 352 1.24 7.57 -1.58
C MET A 352 0.29 7.22 -2.72
N LEU A 353 -0.23 5.98 -2.75
CA LEU A 353 -1.17 5.54 -3.78
C LEU A 353 -2.44 6.40 -3.79
N LEU A 354 -3.02 6.70 -2.62
CA LEU A 354 -4.23 7.52 -2.51
C LEU A 354 -4.02 8.96 -2.98
N VAL A 355 -2.85 9.57 -2.81
CA VAL A 355 -2.67 10.97 -3.26
C VAL A 355 -2.27 11.11 -4.72
N LEU A 356 -1.86 10.02 -5.39
CA LEU A 356 -1.42 10.04 -6.79
C LEU A 356 -2.38 10.75 -7.76
N PRO A 357 -3.71 10.56 -7.72
CA PRO A 357 -4.62 11.27 -8.62
C PRO A 357 -4.58 12.80 -8.51
N SER A 358 -4.04 13.34 -7.41
CA SER A 358 -3.87 14.77 -7.18
C SER A 358 -2.55 15.29 -7.76
N ILE A 359 -1.51 14.45 -7.71
CA ILE A 359 -0.12 14.86 -7.99
C ILE A 359 0.45 14.35 -9.31
N VAL A 360 -0.15 13.34 -9.94
CA VAL A 360 0.40 12.72 -11.17
C VAL A 360 0.61 13.71 -12.33
N LYS A 361 -0.20 14.78 -12.38
CA LYS A 361 -0.10 15.85 -13.39
C LYS A 361 1.20 16.67 -13.31
N TYR A 362 1.91 16.63 -12.19
CA TYR A 362 3.17 17.34 -11.99
C TYR A 362 4.38 16.49 -12.36
N ILE A 363 4.21 15.18 -12.60
CA ILE A 363 5.29 14.32 -13.08
C ILE A 363 5.54 14.65 -14.55
N LEU A 364 6.78 15.01 -14.87
CA LEU A 364 7.16 15.47 -16.19
C LEU A 364 7.24 14.30 -17.18
N LEU A 365 6.85 14.56 -18.41
CA LEU A 365 7.20 13.69 -19.53
C LEU A 365 8.66 13.96 -19.90
N ASP A 366 9.40 12.89 -20.21
CA ASP A 366 10.68 13.08 -20.87
C ASP A 366 10.43 13.79 -22.19
N LYS A 367 11.15 14.91 -22.42
CA LYS A 367 11.17 15.51 -23.75
C LYS A 367 11.67 14.42 -24.69
N LYS A 368 10.89 14.08 -25.72
CA LYS A 368 11.39 13.29 -26.85
C LYS A 368 12.69 13.95 -27.30
N LYS A 369 13.84 13.40 -26.90
CA LYS A 369 15.10 13.70 -27.58
C LYS A 369 14.84 13.23 -29.00
N GLY A 370 14.69 14.17 -29.92
CA GLY A 370 14.55 13.85 -31.33
C GLY A 370 15.78 13.03 -31.72
N TRP A 371 15.57 11.74 -31.95
CA TRP A 371 16.50 10.95 -32.75
C TRP A 371 16.18 11.35 -34.18
N PHE A 372 16.98 12.27 -34.72
CA PHE A 372 17.11 12.42 -36.17
C PHE A 372 17.95 11.26 -36.72
#